data_AF-A0A7W1VAJ9-F1
#
_entry.id   AF-A0A7W1VAJ9-F1
#
_cell.length_a   1.000
_cell.length_b   1.000
_cell.length_c   1.000
_cell.angle_alpha   90.00
_cell.angle_beta   90.00
_cell.angle_gamma   90.00
#
_symmetry.space_group_name_H-M   'P 1'
#
loop_
_entity.id
_entity.type
_entity.pdbx_description
1 polymer ?
#
loop_
_entity_poly.entity_id
_entity_poly.type
_entity_poly.pdbx_seq_one_letter_code
_entity_poly.pdbx_strand_id
1 'polypeptide(L)'
;MLQTVEAEIDVSGQIRLLEPLRVSKKSRAIVTVLEETNGGAEEKGNSKRILEFLQNNRLPESSRPSTEEIEAQITEARESWD
;
A
#
# COMPACT_ATOMS: atom_id res chain seq x y z
N MET A 1 24.47 9.28 -14.23
CA MET A 1 23.35 9.91 -13.51
C MET A 1 22.07 9.45 -14.17
N LEU A 2 21.10 8.93 -13.41
CA LEU A 2 19.82 8.47 -13.95
C LEU A 2 18.88 9.68 -14.07
N GLN A 3 18.18 9.78 -15.20
CA GLN A 3 17.13 10.77 -15.42
C GLN A 3 15.80 10.02 -15.51
N THR A 4 14.85 10.44 -14.69
CA THR A 4 13.46 9.94 -14.73
C THR A 4 12.64 10.97 -15.49
N VAL A 5 11.84 10.51 -16.45
CA VAL A 5 10.92 11.35 -17.23
C VAL A 5 9.52 10.76 -17.13
N GLU A 6 8.53 11.64 -17.10
CA GLU A 6 7.13 11.23 -17.11
C GLU A 6 6.67 10.93 -18.54
N ALA A 7 5.88 9.87 -18.68
CA ALA A 7 5.38 9.41 -19.96
C ALA A 7 3.97 8.85 -19.79
N GLU A 8 3.15 9.08 -20.81
CA GLU A 8 1.82 8.48 -20.93
C GLU A 8 1.94 7.20 -21.77
N ILE A 9 1.32 6.12 -21.30
CA ILE A 9 1.21 4.86 -22.03
C ILE A 9 -0.27 4.69 -22.38
N ASP A 10 -0.60 4.68 -23.66
CA ASP A 10 -1.98 4.50 -24.10
C ASP A 10 -2.38 3.01 -24.12
N VAL A 11 -3.68 2.74 -24.33
CA VAL A 11 -4.23 1.38 -24.40
C VAL A 11 -3.70 0.56 -25.58
N SER A 12 -3.10 1.21 -26.58
CA SER A 12 -2.44 0.55 -27.71
C SER A 12 -0.98 0.20 -27.41
N GLY A 13 -0.47 0.61 -26.24
CA GLY A 13 0.92 0.43 -25.83
C GLY A 13 1.89 1.46 -26.41
N GLN A 14 1.38 2.53 -27.03
CA GLN A 14 2.25 3.64 -27.45
C GLN A 14 2.66 4.46 -26.25
N ILE A 15 3.95 4.78 -26.18
CA ILE A 15 4.55 5.56 -25.11
C ILE A 15 4.83 6.96 -25.64
N ARG A 16 4.22 7.97 -25.01
CA ARG A 16 4.47 9.37 -25.30
C ARG A 16 5.14 10.02 -24.10
N LEU A 17 6.36 10.51 -24.28
CA LEU A 17 7.02 11.32 -23.25
C LEU A 17 6.29 12.66 -23.11
N LEU A 18 6.00 13.06 -21.87
CA LEU A 18 5.38 14.36 -21.60
C LEU A 18 6.39 15.50 -21.72
N GLU A 19 7.67 15.18 -21.56
CA GLU A 19 8.78 16.12 -21.69
C GLU A 19 9.87 15.58 -22.64
N PRO A 20 10.59 16.46 -23.38
CA PRO A 20 11.67 16.02 -24.26
C PRO A 20 12.87 15.46 -23.48
N LEU A 21 13.11 14.14 -23.58
CA LEU A 21 14.33 13.51 -23.07
C LEU A 21 15.51 13.74 -24.02
N ARG A 22 16.47 14.57 -23.61
CA ARG A 22 17.69 14.83 -24.39
C ARG A 22 18.78 13.82 -24.06
N VAL A 23 19.11 12.96 -25.02
CA VAL A 23 20.26 12.03 -24.92
C VAL A 23 21.39 12.49 -25.85
N SER A 24 22.62 12.52 -25.32
CA SER A 24 23.81 12.94 -26.10
C SER A 24 24.31 11.86 -27.07
N LYS A 25 23.88 10.61 -26.88
CA LYS A 25 24.20 9.46 -27.73
C LYS A 25 23.08 8.43 -27.69
N LYS A 26 22.98 7.61 -28.74
CA LYS A 26 22.03 6.49 -28.78
C LYS A 26 22.25 5.59 -27.56
N SER A 27 21.18 5.36 -26.81
CA SER A 27 21.21 4.66 -25.53
C SER A 27 20.02 3.71 -25.42
N ARG A 28 20.17 2.62 -24.65
CA ARG A 28 19.05 1.73 -24.30
C ARG A 28 18.34 2.29 -23.07
N ALA A 29 17.02 2.21 -23.05
CA ALA A 29 16.18 2.56 -21.91
C ALA A 29 15.38 1.33 -21.43
N ILE A 30 15.03 1.32 -20.15
CA ILE A 30 14.11 0.36 -19.54
C ILE A 30 12.88 1.13 -19.11
N VAL A 31 11.70 0.61 -19.43
CA VAL A 31 10.42 1.20 -19.03
C VAL A 31 9.86 0.38 -17.89
N THR A 32 9.51 1.07 -16.79
CA THR A 32 8.81 0.48 -15.65
C THR A 32 7.41 1.08 -15.61
N VAL A 33 6.40 0.23 -15.70
CA VAL A 33 4.99 0.64 -15.57
C VAL A 33 4.59 0.45 -14.12
N LEU A 34 4.06 1.51 -13.50
CA LEU A 34 3.45 1.43 -12.17
C LEU A 34 2.00 1.01 -12.37
N GLU A 35 1.60 -0.12 -11.79
CA GLU A 35 0.19 -0.49 -11.74
C GLU A 35 -0.55 0.50 -10.82
N GLU A 36 -1.67 1.04 -11.29
CA GLU A 36 -2.57 1.82 -10.41
C GLU A 36 -3.10 0.90 -9.31
N THR A 37 -2.58 1.05 -8.09
CA THR A 37 -3.08 0.36 -6.90
C THR A 37 -4.38 0.95 -6.35
N ASN A 38 -5.06 1.82 -7.10
CA ASN A 38 -6.35 2.41 -6.72
C ASN A 38 -7.54 1.45 -6.93
N GLY A 39 -7.34 0.32 -7.59
CA GLY A 39 -8.25 -0.81 -7.48
C GLY A 39 -7.80 -1.65 -6.29
N GLY A 40 -8.59 -1.67 -5.20
CA GLY A 40 -8.33 -2.53 -4.05
C GLY A 40 -7.92 -3.91 -4.54
N ALA A 41 -6.64 -4.25 -4.34
CA ALA A 41 -6.09 -5.52 -4.80
C ALA A 41 -7.07 -6.59 -4.35
N GLU A 42 -7.56 -7.43 -5.28
CA GLU A 42 -8.24 -8.65 -4.87
C GLU A 42 -7.30 -9.29 -3.85
N GLU A 43 -7.75 -9.38 -2.59
CA GLU A 43 -6.91 -9.88 -1.51
C GLU A 43 -6.59 -11.35 -1.82
N LYS A 44 -5.56 -11.59 -2.61
CA LYS A 44 -5.08 -12.92 -2.95
C LYS A 44 -4.02 -13.25 -1.93
N GLY A 45 -4.40 -14.06 -0.95
CA GLY A 45 -3.48 -14.58 0.04
C GLY A 45 -4.10 -14.78 1.42
N ASN A 46 -3.24 -14.97 2.40
CA ASN A 46 -3.60 -15.23 3.80
C ASN A 46 -4.41 -14.09 4.43
N SER A 47 -4.27 -12.85 3.94
CA SER A 47 -5.03 -11.67 4.42
C SER A 47 -6.53 -11.85 4.24
N LYS A 48 -6.99 -12.26 3.05
CA LYS A 48 -8.42 -12.53 2.80
C LYS A 48 -8.99 -13.61 3.70
N ARG A 49 -8.24 -14.70 3.90
CA ARG A 49 -8.64 -15.80 4.79
C ARG A 49 -8.76 -15.33 6.24
N ILE A 50 -7.83 -14.48 6.69
CA ILE A 50 -7.88 -13.90 8.04
C ILE A 50 -9.07 -12.96 8.19
N LEU A 51 -9.35 -12.13 7.18
CA LEU A 51 -10.50 -11.23 7.21
C LEU A 51 -11.83 -11.98 7.19
N GLU A 52 -11.97 -13.00 6.34
CA GLU A 52 -13.12 -13.91 6.35
C GLU A 52 -13.26 -14.61 7.70
N PHE A 53 -12.16 -15.07 8.30
CA PHE A 53 -12.17 -15.69 9.63
C PHE A 53 -12.66 -14.70 10.70
N LEU A 54 -12.14 -13.47 10.73
CA LEU A 54 -12.52 -12.44 11.70
C LEU A 54 -13.98 -12.00 11.55
N GLN A 55 -14.50 -11.94 10.31
CA GLN A 55 -15.90 -11.64 10.06
C GLN A 55 -16.83 -12.74 10.57
N ASN A 56 -16.45 -14.00 10.39
CA ASN A 56 -17.27 -15.15 10.76
C ASN A 56 -17.12 -15.56 12.24
N ASN A 57 -16.02 -15.16 12.90
CA ASN A 57 -15.71 -15.53 14.29
C ASN A 57 -15.56 -14.26 15.15
N ARG A 58 -16.62 -13.44 15.18
CA ARG A 58 -16.64 -12.23 16.00
C ARG A 58 -16.60 -12.62 17.48
N LEU A 59 -15.69 -11.99 18.23
CA LEU A 59 -15.70 -12.11 19.68
C LEU A 59 -17.01 -11.56 20.25
N PRO A 60 -17.53 -12.13 21.35
CA PRO A 60 -18.73 -11.62 21.98
C PRO A 60 -18.49 -10.18 22.46
N GLU A 61 -19.55 -9.37 22.53
CA GLU A 61 -19.45 -7.96 22.97
C GLU A 61 -18.88 -7.85 24.39
N SER A 62 -19.04 -8.88 25.23
CA SER A 62 -18.43 -8.98 26.56
C SER A 62 -16.89 -9.08 26.55
N SER A 63 -16.28 -9.40 25.41
CA SER A 63 -14.83 -9.42 25.25
C SER A 63 -14.25 -8.05 24.91
N ARG A 64 -15.09 -7.04 24.68
CA ARG A 64 -14.64 -5.68 24.43
C ARG A 64 -14.21 -5.03 25.75
N PRO A 65 -12.95 -4.59 25.90
CA PRO A 65 -12.52 -3.86 27.08
C PRO A 65 -13.33 -2.57 27.22
N SER A 66 -13.63 -2.20 28.46
CA SER A 66 -14.20 -0.89 28.80
C SER A 66 -13.21 0.23 28.50
N THR A 67 -13.72 1.46 28.35
CA THR A 67 -12.88 2.63 28.13
C THR A 67 -11.88 2.84 29.28
N GLU A 68 -12.30 2.57 30.51
CA GLU A 68 -11.47 2.70 31.70
C GLU A 68 -10.31 1.69 31.70
N GLU A 69 -10.56 0.44 31.31
CA GLU A 69 -9.52 -0.58 31.18
C GLU A 69 -8.52 -0.25 30.06
N ILE A 70 -8.97 0.35 28.96
CA ILE A 70 -8.10 0.78 27.86
C ILE A 70 -7.16 1.90 28.34
N GLU A 71 -7.68 2.91 29.03
CA GLU A 71 -6.87 4.02 29.57
C GLU A 71 -5.86 3.54 30.63
N ALA A 72 -6.27 2.58 31.47
CA ALA A 72 -5.36 1.96 32.44
C ALA A 72 -4.20 1.23 31.75
N GLN A 73 -4.48 0.42 30.71
CA GLN A 73 -3.44 -0.28 29.94
C GLN A 73 -2.51 0.69 29.20
N ILE A 74 -3.04 1.78 28.64
CA ILE A 74 -2.23 2.80 27.97
C ILE A 74 -1.30 3.49 28.98
N THR A 75 -1.82 3.83 30.16
CA THR A 75 -1.05 4.49 31.23
C THR A 75 0.06 3.58 31.73
N GLU A 76 -0.26 2.33 32.07
CA GLU A 76 0.72 1.31 32.48
C GLU A 76 1.80 1.11 31.41
N ALA A 77 1.42 0.99 30.14
CA ALA A 77 2.37 0.83 29.04
C ALA A 77 3.31 2.03 28.89
N ARG A 78 2.86 3.26 29.23
CA ARG A 78 3.72 4.46 29.21
C ARG A 78 4.65 4.51 30.41
N GLU A 79 4.14 4.27 31.60
CA GLU A 79 4.90 4.32 32.85
C GLU A 79 5.91 3.16 32.96
N SER A 80 5.67 2.02 32.28
CA SER A 80 6.59 0.88 32.28
C SER A 80 7.93 1.13 31.58
N TRP A 81 8.09 2.27 30.89
CA TRP A 81 9.32 2.66 30.20
C TRP A 81 10.11 3.75 30.96
N ASP A 82 9.55 4.33 32.02
CA ASP A 82 10.20 5.29 32.93
C ASP A 82 10.84 4.57 34.14
#